data_AF-A0A535SRF5-F1
#
_entry.id   AF-A0A535SRF5-F1
#
_cell.length_a   1.000
_cell.length_b   1.000
_cell.length_c   1.000
_cell.angle_alpha   90.00
_cell.angle_beta   90.00
_cell.angle_gamma   90.00
#
_symmetry.space_group_name_H-M   'P 1'
#
loop_
_entity.id
_entity.type
_entity.pdbx_description
1 polymer ?
#
loop_
_entity_poly.entity_id
_entity_poly.type
_entity_poly.pdbx_seq_one_letter_code
_entity_poly.pdbx_strand_id
1 'polypeptide(L)' 'VAWCRRMLELSPLALRMLKAGLNAADDGLAGIQQLAGDATLLYYMSEEAQEGRDAYVQKRKPNFGKFPKRP' A
#
# COMPACT_ATOMS: atom_id res chain seq x y z
N VAL A 1 -4.05 8.47 28.71
CA VAL A 1 -4.94 8.01 27.60
C VAL A 1 -5.26 9.10 26.55
N ALA A 2 -5.11 10.39 26.87
CA ALA A 2 -5.45 11.49 25.94
C ALA A 2 -4.74 11.38 24.58
N TRP A 3 -3.45 11.07 24.57
CA TRP A 3 -2.66 10.86 23.34
C TRP A 3 -3.20 9.73 22.47
N CYS A 4 -3.54 8.57 23.06
CA CYS A 4 -4.13 7.46 22.33
C CYS A 4 -5.47 7.85 21.68
N ARG A 5 -6.31 8.59 22.42
CA ARG A 5 -7.59 9.10 21.87
C ARG A 5 -7.34 10.02 20.68
N ARG A 6 -6.35 10.91 20.77
CA ARG A 6 -5.98 11.79 19.64
C ARG A 6 -5.48 11.01 18.42
N MET A 7 -4.71 9.94 18.61
CA MET A 7 -4.25 9.10 17.50
C MET A 7 -5.40 8.34 16.83
N LEU A 8 -6.43 7.94 17.58
CA LEU A 8 -7.61 7.25 17.04
C LEU A 8 -8.48 8.15 16.15
N GLU A 9 -8.28 9.47 16.18
CA GLU A 9 -8.94 10.42 15.28
C GLU A 9 -8.25 10.55 13.91
N LEU A 10 -7.06 9.94 13.73
CA LEU A 10 -6.28 10.02 12.49
C LEU A 10 -6.49 8.78 11.61
N SER A 11 -6.15 8.89 10.32
CA SER A 11 -6.20 7.75 9.38
C SER A 11 -5.28 6.61 9.84
N PRO A 12 -5.82 5.42 10.16
CA PRO A 12 -5.00 4.28 10.62
C PRO A 12 -3.96 3.85 9.57
N LEU A 13 -4.30 4.00 8.29
CA LEU A 13 -3.42 3.66 7.17
C LEU A 13 -2.27 4.66 7.03
N ALA A 14 -2.54 5.96 7.21
CA ALA A 14 -1.50 6.98 7.21
C ALA A 14 -0.53 6.77 8.39
N LEU A 15 -1.07 6.49 9.58
CA LEU A 15 -0.26 6.19 10.77
C LEU A 15 0.64 4.98 10.55
N ARG A 16 0.14 3.92 9.92
CA ARG A 16 0.94 2.73 9.60
C ARG A 16 2.07 3.03 8.62
N MET A 17 1.76 3.71 7.50
CA MET A 17 2.76 4.07 6.49
C MET A 17 3.86 4.97 7.07
N LEU A 18 3.50 5.94 7.92
CA LEU A 18 4.48 6.81 8.59
C LEU A 18 5.38 6.01 9.52
N LYS A 19 4.83 5.10 10.32
CA LYS A 19 5.63 4.23 11.19
C LYS A 19 6.61 3.37 10.39
N ALA A 20 6.15 2.72 9.32
CA ALA A 20 7.00 1.90 8.46
C ALA A 20 8.08 2.74 7.76
N GLY A 21 7.74 3.95 7.30
CA GLY A 21 8.69 4.88 6.68
C GLY A 21 9.78 5.37 7.66
N LEU A 22 9.41 5.63 8.92
CA LEU A 22 10.38 5.96 9.96
C LEU A 22 11.31 4.78 10.27
N ASN A 23 10.77 3.56 10.41
CA ASN A 23 11.58 2.35 10.63
C ASN A 23 12.52 2.06 9.44
N ALA A 24 12.10 2.35 8.20
CA ALA A 24 12.91 2.13 7.00
C ALA A 24 14.21 2.95 6.96
N ALA A 25 14.29 4.05 7.73
CA ALA A 25 15.51 4.86 7.82
C ALA A 25 16.65 4.12 8.55
N ASP A 26 16.31 3.31 9.57
CA ASP A 26 17.27 2.74 10.50
C ASP A 26 17.41 1.21 10.34
N ASP A 27 16.31 0.50 10.02
CA ASP A 27 16.25 -0.97 10.00
C ASP A 27 16.71 -1.58 8.66
N GLY A 28 17.25 -0.75 7.75
CA GLY A 28 17.74 -1.17 6.43
C GLY A 28 16.70 -1.99 5.65
N LEU A 29 17.08 -3.18 5.18
CA LEU A 29 16.20 -4.05 4.39
C LEU A 29 14.94 -4.50 5.15
N ALA A 30 15.01 -4.66 6.47
CA ALA A 30 13.85 -5.07 7.26
C ALA A 30 12.79 -3.95 7.33
N GLY A 31 13.23 -2.70 7.50
CA GLY A 31 12.34 -1.55 7.45
C GLY A 31 11.77 -1.30 6.04
N ILE A 32 12.59 -1.46 5.00
CA ILE A 32 12.14 -1.41 3.60
C ILE A 32 11.08 -2.48 3.32
N GLN A 33 11.25 -3.71 3.85
CA GLN A 33 10.28 -4.79 3.67
C GLN A 33 8.91 -4.41 4.27
N GLN A 34 8.88 -3.83 5.47
CA GLN A 34 7.62 -3.38 6.10
C GLN A 34 6.93 -2.31 5.25
N LEU A 35 7.69 -1.30 4.82
CA LEU A 35 7.14 -0.21 4.00
C LEU A 35 6.63 -0.70 2.64
N ALA A 36 7.40 -1.57 1.97
CA ALA A 36 7.01 -2.17 0.69
C ALA A 36 5.77 -3.07 0.84
N GLY A 37 5.64 -3.79 1.96
CA GLY A 37 4.47 -4.60 2.27
C GLY A 37 3.20 -3.75 2.39
N ASP A 38 3.26 -2.64 3.12
CA ASP A 38 2.11 -1.73 3.26
C ASP A 38 1.78 -1.00 1.93
N ALA A 39 2.79 -0.65 1.14
CA ALA A 39 2.58 -0.11 -0.21
C ALA A 39 1.93 -1.14 -1.15
N THR A 40 2.30 -2.41 -1.05
CA THR A 40 1.68 -3.50 -1.82
C THR A 40 0.22 -3.69 -1.41
N LEU A 41 -0.09 -3.61 -0.11
CA LEU A 41 -1.46 -3.65 0.40
C LEU A 41 -2.31 -2.50 -0.19
N LEU A 42 -1.77 -1.28 -0.22
CA LEU A 42 -2.42 -0.14 -0.87
C LEU A 42 -2.66 -0.40 -2.36
N TYR A 43 -1.66 -0.92 -3.06
CA TYR A 43 -1.79 -1.22 -4.49
C TYR A 43 -2.89 -2.27 -4.73
N TYR A 44 -2.99 -3.31 -3.91
CA TYR A 44 -4.02 -4.35 -4.04
C TYR A 44 -5.46 -3.83 -3.89
N MET A 45 -5.65 -2.67 -3.27
CA MET A 45 -6.95 -2.01 -3.21
C MET A 45 -7.33 -1.25 -4.49
N SER A 46 -6.37 -1.01 -5.40
CA SER A 46 -6.60 -0.30 -6.66
C SER A 46 -7.29 -1.17 -7.71
N GLU A 47 -8.03 -0.54 -8.61
CA GLU A 47 -8.60 -1.20 -9.79
C GLU A 47 -7.53 -1.76 -10.73
N GLU A 48 -6.34 -1.14 -10.77
CA GLU A 48 -5.22 -1.60 -11.58
C GLU A 48 -4.71 -2.97 -11.11
N ALA A 49 -4.52 -3.15 -9.81
CA ALA A 49 -4.14 -4.45 -9.25
C ALA A 49 -5.24 -5.49 -9.45
N GLN A 50 -6.50 -5.10 -9.29
CA GLN A 50 -7.65 -5.99 -9.50
C GLN A 50 -7.74 -6.47 -10.96
N GLU A 51 -7.48 -5.62 -11.95
CA GLU A 51 -7.42 -6.01 -13.36
C GLU A 51 -6.41 -7.13 -13.62
N GLY A 52 -5.22 -7.02 -13.03
CA GLY A 52 -4.19 -8.06 -13.16
C GLY A 52 -4.64 -9.40 -12.57
N ARG A 53 -5.19 -9.37 -11.35
CA ARG A 53 -5.75 -10.56 -10.67
C ARG A 53 -6.88 -11.18 -11.48
N ASP A 54 -7.85 -10.37 -11.92
CA ASP A 54 -9.05 -10.84 -12.59
C ASP A 54 -8.72 -11.40 -13.98
N ALA A 55 -7.80 -10.78 -14.71
CA ALA A 55 -7.32 -11.29 -15.99
C ALA A 55 -6.65 -12.67 -15.85
N TYR A 56 -5.87 -12.87 -14.79
CA TYR A 56 -5.26 -14.17 -14.48
C TYR A 56 -6.33 -15.24 -14.21
N VAL A 57 -7.29 -14.95 -13.33
CA VAL A 57 -8.40 -15.88 -13.02
C VAL A 57 -9.23 -16.22 -14.27
N GLN A 58 -9.48 -15.23 -15.10
CA GLN A 58 -10.25 -15.37 -16.35
C GLN A 58 -9.42 -15.93 -17.51
N LYS A 59 -8.12 -16.20 -17.31
CA LYS A 59 -7.19 -16.70 -18.35
C LYS A 59 -7.14 -15.84 -19.62
N ARG A 60 -7.32 -14.52 -19.46
CA ARG A 60 -7.21 -13.54 -20.54
C ARG A 60 -5.99 -12.66 -20.35
N LYS A 61 -5.59 -11.94 -21.40
CA LYS A 61 -4.56 -10.89 -21.26
C LYS A 61 -5.12 -9.71 -20.45
N PRO A 62 -4.38 -9.16 -19.48
CA PRO A 62 -4.79 -7.95 -18.76
C PRO A 62 -4.75 -6.73 -19.67
N ASN A 63 -5.65 -5.77 -19.45
CA ASN A 63 -5.66 -4.48 -20.12
C ASN A 63 -5.39 -3.34 -19.14
N PHE A 64 -4.11 -2.97 -19.02
CA PHE A 64 -3.68 -1.83 -18.20
C PHE A 64 -3.74 -0.48 -18.92
N GLY A 65 -4.01 -0.46 -20.23
CA GLY A 65 -4.07 0.78 -21.02
C GLY A 65 -5.20 1.73 -20.60
N LYS A 66 -6.19 1.22 -19.85
CA LYS A 66 -7.30 2.00 -19.28
C LYS A 66 -6.92 2.82 -18.04
N PHE A 67 -5.76 2.58 -17.42
CA PHE A 67 -5.34 3.29 -16.21
C PHE A 67 -4.38 4.43 -16.57
N PRO A 68 -4.57 5.64 -16.00
CA PRO A 68 -3.71 6.78 -16.29
C PRO A 68 -2.32 6.58 -15.68
N LYS A 69 -1.27 6.79 -16.48
CA LYS A 69 0.11 6.79 -16.01
C LYS A 69 0.40 8.14 -15.35
N ARG A 70 0.70 8.12 -14.05
CA ARG A 70 1.17 9.30 -13.33
C ARG A 70 2.64 9.56 -13.71
N PRO A 71 3.05 10.85 -13.85
CA PRO A 71 4.41 11.21 -14.21
C PRO A 71 5.42 10.82 -13.12
#